data_AF-A0A4Q8M5W4-F1
#
_entry.id   AF-A0A4Q8M5W4-F1
#
_cell.length_a   1.000
_cell.length_b   1.000
_cell.length_c   1.000
_cell.angle_alpha   90.00
_cell.angle_beta   90.00
_cell.angle_gamma   90.00
#
_symmetry.space_group_name_H-M   'P 1'
#
loop_
_entity.id
_entity.type
_entity.pdbx_description
1 polymer ?
#
loop_
_entity_poly.entity_id
_entity_poly.type
_entity_poly.pdbx_seq_one_letter_code
_entity_poly.pdbx_strand_id
1 'polypeptide(L)'
;MYRIGQEVLDRGLSRPASIVLGLVAGLTSAATTVMAPSSNRPAAFYLFALFCAAIAVASLFTGKVRSLAARSLGAAVFVFASYYFASQLLEGTFVSASPSQPSILNAAIFLAIAGIPGLRFALLGRFSKRRAQATGDES
;
A
#
# COMPACT_ATOMS: atom_id res chain seq x y z
N MET A 1 -4.86 10.91 19.54
CA MET A 1 -4.64 9.64 18.82
C MET A 1 -3.70 9.73 17.61
N TYR A 2 -3.53 10.88 16.95
CA TYR A 2 -2.61 11.04 15.81
C TYR A 2 -1.13 10.72 16.13
N ARG A 3 -0.67 11.09 17.33
CA ARG A 3 0.74 10.93 17.76
C ARG A 3 1.16 9.46 17.96
N ILE A 4 0.28 8.64 18.54
CA ILE A 4 0.50 7.20 18.75
C ILE A 4 0.54 6.46 17.40
N GLY A 5 -0.35 6.83 16.47
CA GLY A 5 -0.35 6.28 15.11
C GLY A 5 0.95 6.58 14.36
N GLN A 6 1.50 7.80 14.49
CA GLN A 6 2.80 8.14 13.91
C GLN A 6 3.95 7.35 14.56
N GLU A 7 3.93 7.15 15.88
CA GLU A 7 4.98 6.45 16.60
C GLU A 7 5.08 4.96 16.22
N VAL A 8 3.94 4.32 15.96
CA VAL A 8 3.87 2.94 15.43
C VAL A 8 4.31 2.90 13.96
N LEU A 9 3.95 3.91 13.16
CA LEU A 9 4.40 4.02 11.77
C LEU A 9 5.93 4.22 11.69
N ASP A 10 6.49 5.04 12.59
CA ASP A 10 7.92 5.36 12.68
C ASP A 10 8.75 4.19 13.24
N ARG A 11 8.18 3.39 14.16
CA ARG A 11 8.80 2.12 14.58
C ARG A 11 8.88 1.11 13.42
N GLY A 12 7.93 1.17 12.48
CA GLY A 12 7.81 0.26 11.35
C GLY A 12 7.53 -1.18 11.80
N LEU A 13 7.24 -2.07 10.83
CA LEU A 13 7.11 -3.50 11.14
C LEU A 13 8.44 -4.07 11.67
N SER A 14 8.35 -4.98 12.63
CA SER A 14 9.50 -5.79 13.05
C SER A 14 10.07 -6.56 11.86
N ARG A 15 11.39 -6.82 11.87
CA ARG A 15 12.05 -7.59 10.81
C ARG A 15 11.34 -8.93 10.49
N PRO A 16 10.98 -9.77 11.47
CA PRO A 16 10.28 -11.02 11.16
C PRO A 16 8.89 -10.79 10.56
N ALA A 17 8.13 -9.79 11.05
CA ALA A 17 6.82 -9.48 10.48
C ALA A 17 6.92 -8.94 9.04
N SER A 18 7.98 -8.19 8.73
CA SER A 18 8.24 -7.74 7.36
C SER A 18 8.55 -8.92 6.42
N ILE A 19 9.32 -9.91 6.88
CA ILE A 19 9.62 -11.10 6.09
C ILE A 19 8.35 -11.91 5.82
N VAL A 20 7.53 -12.16 6.86
CA VAL A 20 6.25 -12.87 6.70
C VAL A 20 5.33 -12.14 5.73
N LEU A 21 5.18 -10.81 5.90
CA LEU A 21 4.36 -10.00 5.00
C LEU A 21 4.88 -10.06 3.57
N GLY A 22 6.19 -9.97 3.38
CA GLY A 22 6.82 -10.04 2.06
C GLY A 22 6.63 -11.39 1.38
N LEU A 23 6.75 -12.49 2.13
CA LEU A 23 6.51 -13.84 1.63
C LEU A 23 5.05 -14.06 1.23
N VAL A 24 4.11 -13.67 2.09
CA VAL A 24 2.67 -13.81 1.80
C VAL A 24 2.29 -12.94 0.61
N ALA A 25 2.78 -11.70 0.54
CA ALA A 25 2.55 -10.82 -0.61
C ALA A 25 3.17 -11.38 -1.89
N GLY A 26 4.37 -11.94 -1.82
CA GLY A 26 5.04 -12.58 -2.95
C GLY A 26 4.29 -13.80 -3.48
N LEU A 27 3.83 -14.68 -2.58
CA LEU A 27 3.01 -15.85 -2.94
C LEU A 27 1.68 -15.42 -3.57
N THR A 28 1.02 -14.42 -2.99
CA THR A 28 -0.23 -13.86 -3.54
C THR A 28 -0.01 -13.27 -4.93
N SER A 29 1.10 -12.56 -5.15
CA SER A 29 1.47 -12.00 -6.45
C SER A 29 1.69 -13.10 -7.51
N ALA A 30 2.41 -14.16 -7.17
CA ALA A 30 2.64 -15.29 -8.07
C ALA A 30 1.33 -16.01 -8.41
N ALA A 31 0.51 -16.33 -7.40
CA ALA A 31 -0.77 -17.00 -7.61
C ALA A 31 -1.71 -16.18 -8.50
N THR A 32 -1.82 -14.88 -8.24
CA THR A 32 -2.71 -13.99 -9.02
C THR A 32 -2.22 -13.78 -10.44
N THR A 33 -0.90 -13.79 -10.69
CA THR A 33 -0.32 -13.75 -12.04
C THR A 33 -0.68 -15.00 -12.85
N VAL A 34 -0.64 -16.18 -12.22
CA VAL A 34 -1.00 -17.46 -12.87
C VAL A 34 -2.52 -17.54 -13.13
N MET A 35 -3.34 -16.97 -12.26
CA MET A 35 -4.80 -16.94 -12.42
C MET A 35 -5.31 -15.84 -13.38
N ALA A 36 -4.49 -14.83 -13.67
CA ALA A 36 -4.85 -13.72 -14.55
C ALA A 36 -5.42 -14.13 -15.93
N PRO A 37 -4.82 -15.07 -16.69
CA PRO A 37 -5.34 -15.46 -18.00
C PRO A 37 -6.71 -16.17 -17.96
N SER A 38 -7.06 -16.77 -16.82
CA SER A 38 -8.37 -17.44 -16.63
C SER A 38 -9.50 -16.49 -16.19
N SER A 39 -9.22 -15.19 -16.00
CA SER A 39 -10.18 -14.23 -15.47
C SER A 39 -10.85 -13.39 -16.55
N ASN A 40 -12.10 -12.98 -16.30
CA ASN A 40 -12.88 -12.10 -17.17
C ASN A 40 -12.33 -10.65 -17.22
N ARG A 41 -11.40 -10.30 -16.32
CA ARG A 41 -10.69 -9.00 -16.31
C ARG A 41 -9.19 -9.20 -16.01
N PRO A 42 -8.40 -9.71 -16.97
CA PRO A 42 -7.00 -10.06 -16.75
C PRO A 42 -6.16 -8.86 -16.30
N ALA A 43 -6.44 -7.66 -16.82
CA ALA A 43 -5.74 -6.43 -16.45
C ALA A 43 -5.84 -6.10 -14.95
N ALA A 44 -7.00 -6.32 -14.32
CA ALA A 44 -7.18 -6.07 -12.88
C ALA A 44 -6.35 -7.05 -12.03
N PHE A 45 -6.24 -8.30 -12.47
CA PHE A 45 -5.43 -9.32 -11.80
C PHE A 45 -3.94 -9.00 -11.90
N TYR A 46 -3.45 -8.56 -13.05
CA TYR A 46 -2.05 -8.12 -13.19
C TYR A 46 -1.74 -6.87 -12.36
N LEU A 47 -2.65 -5.90 -12.29
CA LEU A 47 -2.49 -4.72 -11.43
C LEU A 47 -2.40 -5.11 -9.95
N PHE A 48 -3.27 -6.02 -9.50
CA PHE A 48 -3.23 -6.53 -8.15
C PHE A 48 -1.95 -7.33 -7.86
N ALA A 49 -1.53 -8.19 -8.80
CA ALA A 49 -0.28 -8.94 -8.71
C ALA A 49 0.93 -8.00 -8.60
N LEU A 50 0.97 -6.93 -9.40
CA LEU A 50 2.03 -5.91 -9.36
C LEU A 50 2.04 -5.16 -8.03
N PHE A 51 0.86 -4.83 -7.49
CA PHE A 51 0.73 -4.20 -6.18
C PHE A 51 1.29 -5.11 -5.07
N CYS A 52 0.92 -6.39 -5.07
CA CYS A 52 1.46 -7.38 -4.14
C CYS A 52 2.98 -7.58 -4.30
N ALA A 53 3.50 -7.58 -5.54
CA ALA A 53 4.93 -7.65 -5.79
C ALA A 53 5.67 -6.43 -5.21
N ALA A 54 5.12 -5.23 -5.36
CA ALA A 54 5.69 -4.01 -4.79
C ALA A 54 5.72 -4.06 -3.25
N ILE A 55 4.70 -4.63 -2.60
CA ILE A 55 4.70 -4.89 -1.15
C ILE A 55 5.82 -5.86 -0.79
N ALA A 56 5.93 -6.98 -1.51
CA ALA A 56 6.98 -7.97 -1.27
C ALA A 56 8.39 -7.33 -1.38
N VAL A 57 8.61 -6.51 -2.41
CA VAL A 57 9.86 -5.76 -2.58
C VAL A 57 10.08 -4.76 -1.44
N ALA A 58 9.07 -3.99 -1.07
CA ALA A 58 9.16 -3.02 0.02
C ALA A 58 9.42 -3.68 1.39
N SER A 59 8.96 -4.92 1.58
CA SER A 59 9.10 -5.67 2.83
C SER A 59 10.40 -6.47 2.94
N LEU A 60 10.89 -7.04 1.83
CA LEU A 60 12.10 -7.88 1.81
C LEU A 60 13.39 -7.09 1.58
N PHE A 61 13.33 -6.02 0.80
CA PHE A 61 14.52 -5.20 0.50
C PHE A 61 14.72 -4.10 1.54
N THR A 62 15.95 -3.59 1.61
CA THR A 62 16.31 -2.47 2.48
C THR A 62 16.94 -1.32 1.68
N GLY A 63 17.01 -0.13 2.28
CA GLY A 63 17.64 1.04 1.65
C GLY A 63 16.82 1.69 0.53
N LYS A 64 17.48 2.06 -0.57
CA LYS A 64 16.89 2.86 -1.65
C LYS A 64 15.78 2.13 -2.40
N VAL A 65 15.91 0.81 -2.61
CA VAL A 65 14.94 -0.02 -3.34
C VAL A 65 13.62 -0.10 -2.57
N ARG A 66 13.68 -0.32 -1.25
CA ARG A 66 12.51 -0.25 -0.37
C ARG A 66 11.82 1.11 -0.43
N SER A 67 12.61 2.19 -0.39
CA SER A 67 12.09 3.54 -0.46
C SER A 67 11.33 3.79 -1.77
N LEU A 68 11.91 3.38 -2.90
CA LEU A 68 11.28 3.51 -4.21
C LEU A 68 9.99 2.69 -4.30
N ALA A 69 10.02 1.40 -3.91
CA ALA A 69 8.85 0.51 -3.96
C ALA A 69 7.70 1.00 -3.06
N ALA A 70 8.03 1.52 -1.89
CA ALA A 70 7.03 2.03 -0.96
C ALA A 70 6.46 3.40 -1.40
N ARG A 71 7.26 4.24 -2.08
CA ARG A 71 6.76 5.46 -2.72
C ARG A 71 5.85 5.14 -3.91
N SER A 72 6.21 4.16 -4.74
CA SER A 72 5.35 3.73 -5.84
C SER A 72 4.04 3.12 -5.35
N LEU A 73 4.06 2.39 -4.22
CA LEU A 73 2.84 1.92 -3.55
C LEU A 73 1.95 3.08 -3.10
N GLY A 74 2.50 4.08 -2.42
CA GLY A 74 1.74 5.26 -1.98
C GLY A 74 1.14 6.04 -3.16
N ALA A 75 1.90 6.20 -4.24
CA ALA A 75 1.42 6.84 -5.47
C ALA A 75 0.31 6.01 -6.14
N ALA A 76 0.48 4.68 -6.25
CA ALA A 76 -0.52 3.79 -6.81
C ALA A 76 -1.83 3.85 -6.01
N VAL A 77 -1.77 3.78 -4.67
CA VAL A 77 -2.96 3.90 -3.81
C VAL A 77 -3.68 5.23 -4.04
N PHE A 78 -2.94 6.33 -4.16
CA PHE A 78 -3.54 7.63 -4.45
C PHE A 78 -4.21 7.68 -5.84
N VAL A 79 -3.55 7.15 -6.87
CA VAL A 79 -4.11 7.08 -8.23
C VAL A 79 -5.38 6.23 -8.26
N PHE A 80 -5.37 5.06 -7.62
CA PHE A 80 -6.55 4.19 -7.51
C PHE A 80 -7.68 4.86 -6.74
N ALA A 81 -7.39 5.51 -5.61
CA ALA A 81 -8.40 6.22 -4.83
C ALA A 81 -9.00 7.40 -5.62
N SER A 82 -8.17 8.14 -6.36
CA SER A 82 -8.62 9.26 -7.20
C SER A 82 -9.45 8.76 -8.37
N TYR A 83 -9.04 7.67 -9.02
CA TYR A 83 -9.79 7.03 -10.10
C TYR A 83 -11.15 6.54 -9.60
N TYR A 84 -11.18 5.85 -8.45
CA TYR A 84 -12.43 5.39 -7.84
C TYR A 84 -13.35 6.58 -7.52
N PHE A 85 -12.82 7.65 -6.92
CA PHE A 85 -13.59 8.87 -6.65
C PHE A 85 -14.13 9.53 -7.91
N ALA A 86 -13.31 9.66 -8.96
CA ALA A 86 -13.75 10.19 -10.25
C ALA A 86 -14.83 9.32 -10.90
N SER A 87 -14.69 7.99 -10.86
CA SER A 87 -15.72 7.08 -11.38
C SER A 87 -17.04 7.20 -10.63
N GLN A 88 -17.02 7.34 -9.30
CA GLN A 88 -18.23 7.54 -8.50
C GLN A 88 -18.84 8.92 -8.71
N LEU A 89 -18.05 9.95 -9.01
CA LEU A 89 -18.56 11.28 -9.37
C LEU A 89 -19.30 11.30 -10.71
N LEU A 90 -18.86 10.49 -11.67
CA LEU A 90 -19.44 10.43 -13.01
C LEU A 90 -20.66 9.51 -13.10
N GLU A 91 -20.67 8.40 -12.35
CA GLU A 91 -21.66 7.32 -12.50
C GLU A 91 -22.38 6.95 -11.20
N GLY A 92 -21.95 7.48 -10.05
CA GLY A 92 -22.31 6.97 -8.73
C GLY A 92 -23.41 7.74 -7.99
N THR A 93 -24.10 7.02 -7.11
CA THR A 93 -25.09 7.58 -6.17
C THR A 93 -24.38 8.30 -5.02
N PHE A 94 -24.93 9.44 -4.57
CA PHE A 94 -24.30 10.27 -3.52
C PHE A 94 -24.12 9.53 -2.18
N VAL A 95 -25.11 8.73 -1.79
CA VAL A 95 -25.12 7.96 -0.54
C VAL A 95 -25.68 6.58 -0.85
N SER A 96 -24.93 5.54 -0.52
CA SER A 96 -25.42 4.17 -0.66
C SER A 96 -26.01 3.67 0.66
N ALA A 97 -27.09 2.90 0.57
CA ALA A 97 -27.81 2.36 1.73
C ALA A 97 -27.01 1.28 2.50
N SER A 98 -25.85 0.85 1.95
CA SER A 98 -24.98 -0.16 2.55
C SER A 98 -23.49 0.24 2.43
N PRO A 99 -22.66 -0.04 3.46
CA PRO A 99 -21.21 0.26 3.44
C PRO A 99 -20.43 -0.43 2.31
N SER A 100 -20.94 -1.56 1.81
CA SER A 100 -20.32 -2.33 0.73
C SER A 100 -20.70 -1.85 -0.67
N GLN A 101 -21.65 -0.92 -0.77
CA GLN A 101 -22.08 -0.40 -2.06
C GLN A 101 -21.22 0.79 -2.52
N PRO A 102 -20.90 0.85 -3.82
CA PRO A 102 -20.20 1.99 -4.39
C PRO A 102 -20.97 3.29 -4.15
N SER A 103 -20.31 4.33 -3.63
CA SER A 103 -20.89 5.67 -3.44
C SER A 103 -19.81 6.73 -3.45
N ILE A 104 -20.20 7.97 -3.76
CA ILE A 104 -19.33 9.14 -3.70
C ILE A 104 -18.75 9.32 -2.29
N LEU A 105 -19.55 9.12 -1.24
CA LEU A 105 -19.09 9.21 0.15
C LEU A 105 -18.03 8.16 0.48
N ASN A 106 -18.24 6.89 0.12
CA ASN A 106 -17.28 5.83 0.38
C ASN A 106 -15.96 6.07 -0.38
N ALA A 107 -16.05 6.57 -1.61
CA ALA A 107 -14.89 6.95 -2.39
C ALA A 107 -14.13 8.16 -1.80
N ALA A 108 -14.85 9.16 -1.29
CA ALA A 108 -14.25 10.30 -0.59
C ALA A 108 -13.53 9.86 0.69
N ILE A 109 -14.13 8.96 1.48
CA ILE A 109 -13.51 8.39 2.68
C ILE A 109 -12.25 7.60 2.31
N PHE A 110 -12.30 6.76 1.28
CA PHE A 110 -11.15 6.01 0.80
C PHE A 110 -10.01 6.94 0.32
N LEU A 111 -10.34 7.99 -0.41
CA LEU A 111 -9.37 9.01 -0.83
C LEU A 111 -8.77 9.76 0.36
N ALA A 112 -9.56 10.11 1.37
CA ALA A 112 -9.10 10.83 2.55
C ALA A 112 -8.22 9.97 3.47
N ILE A 113 -8.58 8.70 3.69
CA ILE A 113 -7.91 7.80 4.66
C ILE A 113 -6.72 7.07 4.03
N ALA A 114 -6.83 6.63 2.77
CA ALA A 114 -5.78 5.88 2.11
C ALA A 114 -5.03 6.73 1.07
N GLY A 115 -5.76 7.47 0.24
CA GLY A 115 -5.20 8.25 -0.87
C GLY A 115 -4.27 9.38 -0.42
N ILE A 116 -4.77 10.34 0.36
CA ILE A 116 -4.02 11.52 0.81
C ILE A 116 -2.77 11.10 1.62
N PRO A 117 -2.85 10.17 2.59
CA PRO A 117 -1.67 9.68 3.29
C PRO A 117 -0.69 8.96 2.35
N GLY A 118 -1.20 8.19 1.38
CA GLY A 118 -0.40 7.53 0.35
C GLY A 118 0.39 8.52 -0.51
N LEU A 119 -0.25 9.60 -0.96
CA LEU A 119 0.40 10.67 -1.73
C LEU A 119 1.44 11.41 -0.89
N ARG A 120 1.09 11.78 0.34
CA ARG A 120 2.01 12.45 1.26
C ARG A 120 3.24 11.58 1.52
N PHE A 121 3.05 10.27 1.70
CA PHE A 121 4.14 9.31 1.86
C PHE A 121 4.97 9.15 0.59
N ALA A 122 4.34 9.11 -0.59
CA ALA A 122 5.04 9.04 -1.87
C ALA A 122 5.96 10.26 -2.09
N LEU A 123 5.47 11.46 -1.79
CA LEU A 123 6.21 12.71 -2.01
C LEU A 123 7.24 12.97 -0.89
N LEU A 124 6.80 12.92 0.37
CA LEU A 124 7.57 13.38 1.53
C LEU A 124 8.16 12.26 2.38
N GLY A 125 7.86 11.00 2.06
CA GLY A 125 8.38 9.84 2.78
C GLY A 125 9.90 9.83 2.78
N ARG A 126 10.48 10.19 3.91
CA ARG A 126 11.92 10.05 4.15
C ARG A 126 12.14 8.71 4.84
N PHE A 127 12.59 7.73 4.08
CA PHE A 127 13.16 6.53 4.65
C PHE A 127 14.48 6.91 5.31
N SER A 128 14.41 7.28 6.58
CA SER A 128 15.59 7.54 7.40
C SER A 128 16.48 6.30 7.28
N LYS A 129 17.73 6.48 6.84
CA LYS A 129 18.72 5.40 6.90
C LYS A 129 18.68 4.92 8.34
N ARG A 130 18.25 3.67 8.56
CA ARG A 130 18.30 3.03 9.87
C ARG A 130 19.74 3.23 10.33
N ARG A 131 19.98 4.18 11.23
CA ARG A 131 21.29 4.39 11.84
C ARG A 131 21.58 3.04 12.47
N ALA A 132 22.68 2.45 12.07
CA ALA A 132 23.23 1.31 12.77
C ALA A 132 23.31 1.70 14.25
N GLN A 133 22.36 1.23 15.07
CA GLN A 133 22.64 0.88 16.44
C GLN A 133 23.42 -0.43 16.31
N ALA A 134 24.75 -0.33 16.18
CA ALA A 134 25.65 -0.45 17.31
C ALA A 134 25.52 -1.88 17.86
N THR A 135 26.05 -2.91 17.19
CA THR A 135 27.44 -3.37 17.37
C THR A 135 28.00 -2.97 18.73
N GLY A 136 27.89 -3.91 19.68
CA GLY A 136 28.91 -4.29 20.65
C GLY A 136 29.36 -3.23 21.63
N ASP A 137 28.84 -3.29 22.85
CA ASP A 137 29.67 -3.40 24.06
C ASP A 137 28.74 -3.70 25.25
N GLU A 138 28.91 -4.86 25.89
CA GLU A 138 28.72 -5.14 27.32
C GLU A 138 29.03 -6.64 27.52
N SER A 139 30.33 -6.96 27.45
CA SER A 139 30.96 -8.10 28.13
C SER A 139 32.46 -7.84 28.29
#